data_AF-A0A1P8AWR0-F1
#
_entry.id   AF-A0A1P8AWR0-F1
#
_cell.length_a   1.000
_cell.length_b   1.000
_cell.length_c   1.000
_cell.angle_alpha   90.00
_cell.angle_beta   90.00
_cell.angle_gamma   90.00
#
_symmetry.space_group_name_H-M   'P 1'
#
loop_
_entity.id
_entity.type
_entity.pdbx_description
1 polymer ?
#
loop_
_entity_poly.entity_id
_entity_poly.type
_entity_poly.pdbx_seq_one_letter_code
_entity_poly.pdbx_strand_id
1 'polypeptide(L)'
;MRDIRGFAVKFYTREGNFDLVGNNTPVFFIRDGIQFPDVVHALKPNPKTNIQEYWRILDYMSHLPESLLTWCWMFDDVGIPQDYRHMEGFGVHTYTLIAKSGKVLFVKFHWKPTCGIKNLTDEEAKVVGGANHSHATKDLHDAIASGNYPEWKLFIQTMDPADEDKFDFDPLDVTKIWPEDILPLQPVGRLVLNRTIDNFFNETEQLAFNPGLVVPGIYYSDDKLLQCRIFAYGDTQRHRLGPNYLQLPVNAPKCAHHNNHHEGFMNFMHRDEEVRLSTPLELPLLVFLLGIKILIWFVLFTDQLLPLKV
;
A
#
# COMPACT_ATOMS: atom_id res chain seq x y z
N MET A 1 7.85 -20.09 9.25
CA MET A 1 8.93 -19.35 9.94
C MET A 1 8.31 -18.25 10.79
N ARG A 2 8.95 -17.88 11.91
CA ARG A 2 8.54 -16.72 12.71
C ARG A 2 9.03 -15.44 12.05
N ASP A 3 8.09 -14.58 11.67
CA ASP A 3 8.39 -13.29 11.04
C ASP A 3 7.12 -12.43 11.00
N ILE A 4 7.26 -11.12 10.82
CA ILE A 4 6.14 -10.26 10.45
C ILE A 4 5.73 -10.61 9.01
N ARG A 5 4.43 -10.67 8.75
CA ARG A 5 3.87 -10.87 7.40
C ARG A 5 3.45 -9.55 6.81
N GLY A 6 3.86 -9.28 5.57
CA GLY A 6 3.35 -8.14 4.82
C GLY A 6 1.87 -8.30 4.48
N PHE A 7 1.11 -7.21 4.54
CA PHE A 7 -0.30 -7.12 4.16
C PHE A 7 -0.48 -5.88 3.26
N ALA A 8 -0.11 -6.01 1.99
CA ALA A 8 -0.16 -4.91 1.03
C ALA A 8 -1.44 -4.99 0.17
N VAL A 9 -2.20 -3.90 0.11
CA VAL A 9 -3.43 -3.79 -0.68
C VAL A 9 -3.34 -2.62 -1.64
N LYS A 10 -3.59 -2.88 -2.93
CA LYS A 10 -3.67 -1.87 -3.99
C LYS A 10 -5.12 -1.71 -4.39
N PHE A 11 -5.65 -0.50 -4.22
CA PHE A 11 -6.98 -0.12 -4.64
C PHE A 11 -6.89 0.61 -5.97
N TYR A 12 -7.48 0.01 -7.02
CA TYR A 12 -7.70 0.70 -8.28
C TYR A 12 -8.93 1.58 -8.15
N THR A 13 -8.74 2.84 -7.79
CA THR A 13 -9.84 3.80 -7.59
C THR A 13 -10.16 4.55 -8.88
N ARG A 14 -11.21 5.39 -8.84
CA ARG A 14 -11.56 6.28 -9.95
C ARG A 14 -10.58 7.46 -10.10
N GLU A 15 -9.78 7.74 -9.08
CA GLU A 15 -8.89 8.90 -8.99
C GLU A 15 -7.41 8.49 -8.85
N GLY A 16 -7.08 7.27 -9.26
CA GLY A 16 -5.72 6.72 -9.20
C GLY A 16 -5.62 5.46 -8.36
N ASN A 17 -4.38 4.98 -8.20
CA ASN A 17 -4.10 3.85 -7.32
C ASN A 17 -3.86 4.36 -5.89
N PHE A 18 -4.50 3.72 -4.92
CA PHE A 18 -4.18 3.88 -3.51
C PHE A 18 -3.51 2.61 -3.01
N ASP A 19 -2.32 2.73 -2.43
CA ASP A 19 -1.57 1.61 -1.87
C ASP A 19 -1.53 1.70 -0.35
N LEU A 20 -2.23 0.78 0.32
CA LEU A 20 -2.12 0.59 1.76
C LEU A 20 -1.13 -0.54 2.03
N VAL A 21 0.10 -0.17 2.38
CA VAL A 21 1.22 -1.11 2.53
C VAL A 21 1.42 -1.45 4.00
N GLY A 22 0.62 -2.41 4.47
CA GLY A 22 0.52 -2.82 5.85
C GLY A 22 1.32 -4.08 6.22
N ASN A 23 1.13 -4.52 7.45
CA ASN A 23 1.65 -5.77 8.02
C ASN A 23 0.55 -6.51 8.80
N ASN A 24 0.80 -7.75 9.23
CA ASN A 24 -0.07 -8.48 10.15
C ASN A 24 0.08 -8.03 11.62
N THR A 25 0.92 -7.04 11.91
CA THR A 25 1.09 -6.42 13.23
C THR A 25 0.74 -4.93 13.17
N PRO A 26 0.14 -4.34 14.22
CA PRO A 26 -0.25 -2.93 14.21
C PRO A 26 0.90 -1.94 14.47
N VAL A 27 2.08 -2.46 14.82
CA VAL A 27 3.27 -1.69 15.22
C VAL A 27 4.52 -2.17 14.48
N PHE A 28 5.59 -1.38 14.55
CA PHE A 28 6.89 -1.71 13.97
C PHE A 28 8.06 -1.48 14.94
N PHE A 29 9.20 -2.14 14.69
CA PHE A 29 10.35 -2.17 15.61
C PHE A 29 11.01 -0.82 15.88
N ILE A 30 10.83 0.14 14.98
CA ILE A 30 11.46 1.46 14.98
C ILE A 30 10.43 2.51 14.61
N ARG A 31 10.67 3.74 15.06
CA ARG A 31 9.82 4.91 14.80
C ARG A 31 10.43 5.94 13.86
N ASP A 32 11.69 5.76 13.47
CA ASP A 32 12.38 6.62 12.50
C ASP A 32 12.95 5.76 11.37
N GLY A 33 12.64 6.12 10.12
CA GLY A 33 13.04 5.35 8.95
C GLY A 33 14.54 5.28 8.70
N ILE A 34 15.35 6.19 9.27
CA ILE A 34 16.81 6.14 9.14
C ILE A 34 17.39 4.84 9.71
N GLN A 35 16.73 4.24 10.71
CA GLN A 35 17.16 3.00 11.38
C GLN A 35 16.75 1.73 10.61
N PHE A 36 15.94 1.86 9.56
CA PHE A 36 15.37 0.72 8.85
C PHE A 36 16.44 -0.21 8.22
N PRO A 37 17.50 0.29 7.55
CA PRO A 37 18.56 -0.57 7.05
C PRO A 37 19.22 -1.39 8.15
N ASP A 38 19.46 -0.81 9.32
CA ASP A 38 20.11 -1.49 10.45
C ASP A 38 19.23 -2.58 11.06
N VAL A 39 17.92 -2.32 11.21
CA VAL A 39 16.93 -3.36 11.59
C VAL A 39 16.98 -4.53 10.60
N VAL A 40 16.96 -4.25 9.30
CA VAL A 40 16.98 -5.28 8.26
C VAL A 40 18.31 -6.03 8.27
N HIS A 41 19.45 -5.35 8.45
CA HIS A 41 20.76 -5.99 8.54
C HIS A 41 20.88 -6.93 9.76
N ALA A 42 20.28 -6.56 10.89
CA ALA A 42 20.22 -7.40 12.09
C ALA A 42 19.36 -8.65 11.85
N LEU A 43 18.21 -8.50 11.18
CA LEU A 43 17.30 -9.60 10.85
C LEU A 43 17.80 -10.52 9.73
N LYS A 44 18.63 -10.03 8.80
CA LYS A 44 19.18 -10.82 7.69
C LYS A 44 20.34 -11.72 8.12
N PRO A 45 20.66 -12.77 7.33
CA PRO A 45 21.82 -13.63 7.58
C PRO A 45 23.13 -12.84 7.76
N ASN A 46 24.01 -13.34 8.62
CA ASN A 46 25.30 -12.72 8.89
C ASN A 46 26.14 -12.64 7.61
N PRO A 47 26.72 -11.48 7.26
CA PRO A 47 27.47 -11.32 6.01
C PRO A 47 28.70 -12.22 5.90
N LYS A 48 29.25 -12.70 7.03
CA LYS A 48 30.39 -13.61 7.05
C LYS A 48 29.99 -15.06 6.77
N THR A 49 28.84 -15.51 7.28
CA THR A 49 28.45 -16.94 7.29
C THR A 49 27.23 -17.25 6.44
N ASN A 50 26.47 -16.22 6.04
CA ASN A 50 25.16 -16.33 5.43
C ASN A 50 24.15 -17.16 6.25
N ILE A 51 24.32 -17.19 7.57
CA ILE A 51 23.41 -17.85 8.53
C ILE A 51 22.68 -16.78 9.33
N GLN A 52 21.36 -16.92 9.50
CA GLN A 52 20.58 -16.06 10.38
C GLN A 52 20.84 -16.45 11.84
N GLU A 53 21.19 -15.47 12.67
CA GLU A 53 21.61 -15.70 14.05
C GLU A 53 20.83 -14.80 15.00
N TYR A 54 20.08 -15.39 15.94
CA TYR A 54 19.22 -14.64 16.86
C TYR A 54 19.98 -13.65 17.75
N TRP A 55 21.25 -13.92 18.09
CA TRP A 55 22.03 -13.01 18.91
C TRP A 55 22.25 -11.65 18.23
N ARG A 56 22.35 -11.58 16.90
CA ARG A 56 22.49 -10.32 16.16
C ARG A 56 21.21 -9.48 16.22
N ILE A 57 20.06 -10.18 16.16
CA ILE A 57 18.75 -9.54 16.25
C ILE A 57 18.56 -8.97 17.65
N LEU A 58 18.83 -9.77 18.69
CA LEU A 58 18.69 -9.37 20.09
C LEU A 58 19.69 -8.29 20.49
N ASP A 59 20.93 -8.36 20.02
CA ASP A 59 21.96 -7.34 20.26
C ASP A 59 21.46 -5.96 19.79
N TYR A 60 21.12 -5.83 18.50
CA TYR A 60 20.65 -4.56 17.95
C TYR A 60 19.37 -4.07 18.66
N MET A 61 18.38 -4.94 18.82
CA MET A 61 17.10 -4.55 19.40
C MET A 61 17.16 -4.22 20.89
N SER A 62 18.13 -4.77 21.64
CA SER A 62 18.33 -4.41 23.05
C SER A 62 18.73 -2.95 23.26
N HIS A 63 19.24 -2.30 22.22
CA HIS A 63 19.56 -0.86 22.20
C HIS A 63 18.38 0.01 21.76
N LEU A 64 17.25 -0.59 21.37
CA LEU A 64 16.05 0.06 20.87
C LEU A 64 14.84 -0.32 21.74
N PRO A 65 14.67 0.29 22.92
CA PRO A 65 13.57 -0.05 23.82
C PRO A 65 12.18 0.14 23.18
N GLU A 66 12.05 1.02 22.17
CA GLU A 66 10.81 1.18 21.40
C GLU A 66 10.39 -0.09 20.63
N SER A 67 11.33 -1.00 20.36
CA SER A 67 11.07 -2.25 19.63
C SER A 67 10.28 -3.28 20.45
N LEU A 68 10.18 -3.09 21.77
CA LEU A 68 9.67 -4.09 22.70
C LEU A 68 8.23 -4.54 22.39
N LEU A 69 7.34 -3.61 22.03
CA LEU A 69 5.96 -3.98 21.70
C LEU A 69 5.90 -4.86 20.45
N THR A 70 6.65 -4.51 19.40
CA THR A 70 6.74 -5.34 18.19
C THR A 70 7.36 -6.70 18.47
N TRP A 71 8.31 -6.80 19.39
CA TRP A 71 8.84 -8.08 19.85
C TRP A 71 7.78 -8.95 20.52
N CYS A 72 6.93 -8.36 21.37
CA CYS A 72 5.81 -9.08 21.95
C CYS A 72 4.91 -9.67 20.85
N TRP A 73 4.56 -8.89 19.83
CA TRP A 73 3.79 -9.38 18.68
C TRP A 73 4.53 -10.47 17.88
N MET A 74 5.83 -10.33 17.66
CA MET A 74 6.62 -11.30 16.90
C MET A 74 6.77 -12.64 17.62
N PHE A 75 6.85 -12.65 18.95
CA PHE A 75 6.98 -13.87 19.76
C PHE A 75 5.66 -14.45 20.28
N ASP A 76 4.56 -13.71 20.15
CA ASP A 76 3.21 -14.26 20.28
C ASP A 76 2.91 -15.24 19.13
N ASP A 77 1.80 -15.97 19.21
CA ASP A 77 1.33 -16.95 18.24
C ASP A 77 1.16 -16.31 16.85
N VAL A 78 0.72 -15.06 16.79
CA VAL A 78 0.54 -14.28 15.55
C VAL A 78 1.84 -14.04 14.77
N GLY A 79 3.00 -14.30 15.37
CA GLY A 79 4.30 -14.32 14.69
C GLY A 79 4.48 -15.50 13.72
N ILE A 80 3.63 -16.52 13.80
CA ILE A 80 3.59 -17.64 12.84
C ILE A 80 2.14 -17.93 12.42
N PRO A 81 1.55 -17.11 11.54
CA PRO A 81 0.24 -17.43 10.99
C PRO A 81 0.27 -18.77 10.24
N GLN A 82 -0.82 -19.54 10.35
CA GLN A 82 -0.98 -20.83 9.67
C GLN A 82 -0.90 -20.67 8.14
N ASP A 83 -1.52 -19.63 7.63
CA ASP A 83 -1.56 -19.27 6.22
C ASP A 83 -1.93 -17.78 6.11
N TYR A 84 -2.04 -17.26 4.89
CA TYR A 84 -2.34 -15.84 4.69
C TYR A 84 -3.79 -15.48 5.03
N ARG A 85 -4.74 -16.43 5.02
CA ARG A 85 -6.17 -16.14 5.14
C ARG A 85 -6.60 -15.95 6.60
N HIS A 86 -5.88 -16.57 7.52
CA HIS A 86 -6.14 -16.53 8.96
C HIS A 86 -5.25 -15.53 9.73
N MET A 87 -4.80 -14.46 9.08
CA MET A 87 -4.05 -13.38 9.73
C MET A 87 -4.80 -12.05 9.63
N GLU A 88 -4.59 -11.19 10.62
CA GLU A 88 -5.00 -9.78 10.55
C GLU A 88 -4.10 -8.99 9.60
N GLY A 89 -4.55 -7.80 9.25
CA GLY A 89 -3.77 -6.80 8.53
C GLY A 89 -3.95 -5.44 9.16
N PHE A 90 -2.91 -4.62 9.12
CA PHE A 90 -2.92 -3.29 9.72
C PHE A 90 -2.17 -2.32 8.80
N GLY A 91 -2.69 -1.10 8.68
CA GLY A 91 -1.95 -0.02 8.01
C GLY A 91 -0.65 0.36 8.73
N VAL A 92 -0.53 -0.01 10.01
CA VAL A 92 0.56 0.29 10.96
C VAL A 92 0.63 1.79 11.28
N HIS A 93 0.85 2.60 10.26
CA HIS A 93 0.99 4.05 10.37
C HIS A 93 -0.34 4.75 10.59
N THR A 94 -0.24 5.92 11.20
CA THR A 94 -1.29 6.93 11.15
C THR A 94 -1.26 7.61 9.78
N TYR A 95 -2.41 7.76 9.15
CA TYR A 95 -2.62 8.56 7.95
C TYR A 95 -3.55 9.73 8.27
N THR A 96 -3.84 10.59 7.31
CA THR A 96 -4.88 11.62 7.42
C THR A 96 -6.05 11.35 6.47
N LEU A 97 -7.27 11.59 6.94
CA LEU A 97 -8.47 11.69 6.11
C LEU A 97 -8.84 13.17 5.96
N ILE A 98 -9.12 13.59 4.73
CA ILE A 98 -9.48 14.97 4.40
C ILE A 98 -10.90 14.99 3.87
N ALA A 99 -11.83 15.58 4.63
CA ALA A 99 -13.21 15.74 4.21
C ALA A 99 -13.34 16.83 3.12
N LYS A 100 -14.46 16.84 2.40
CA LYS A 100 -14.77 17.90 1.41
C LYS A 100 -14.78 19.32 2.00
N SER A 101 -15.03 19.45 3.30
CA SER A 101 -14.98 20.73 4.02
C SER A 101 -13.55 21.20 4.32
N GLY A 102 -12.54 20.37 4.06
CA GLY A 102 -11.16 20.58 4.50
C GLY A 102 -10.87 20.09 5.91
N LYS A 103 -11.86 19.52 6.63
CA LYS A 103 -11.61 18.93 7.97
C LYS A 103 -10.67 17.74 7.83
N VAL A 104 -9.62 17.73 8.66
CA VAL A 104 -8.64 16.66 8.76
C VAL A 104 -8.94 15.79 9.98
N LEU A 105 -8.79 14.47 9.83
CA LEU A 105 -8.77 13.50 10.91
C LEU A 105 -7.54 12.60 10.74
N PHE A 106 -6.86 12.25 11.82
CA PHE A 106 -5.94 11.12 11.79
C PHE A 106 -6.71 9.81 11.68
N VAL A 107 -6.12 8.80 11.03
CA VAL A 107 -6.73 7.49 10.83
C VAL A 107 -5.72 6.34 10.93
N LYS A 108 -6.14 5.23 11.55
CA LYS A 108 -5.47 3.91 11.44
C LYS A 108 -6.41 2.90 10.77
N PHE A 109 -5.85 2.00 9.96
CA PHE A 109 -6.60 0.99 9.19
C PHE A 109 -6.39 -0.42 9.77
N HIS A 110 -7.47 -1.18 9.92
CA HIS A 110 -7.46 -2.52 10.52
C HIS A 110 -8.27 -3.50 9.65
N TRP A 111 -7.66 -4.63 9.31
CA TRP A 111 -8.26 -5.73 8.55
C TRP A 111 -8.46 -6.93 9.47
N LYS A 112 -9.71 -7.31 9.68
CA LYS A 112 -10.08 -8.46 10.51
C LYS A 112 -10.52 -9.63 9.62
N PRO A 113 -9.84 -10.80 9.63
CA PRO A 113 -10.20 -11.93 8.79
C PRO A 113 -11.56 -12.49 9.23
N THR A 114 -12.45 -12.78 8.29
CA THR A 114 -13.77 -13.33 8.62
C THR A 114 -13.72 -14.81 8.98
N CYS A 115 -12.66 -15.52 8.57
CA CYS A 115 -12.43 -16.93 8.89
C CYS A 115 -11.71 -17.15 10.24
N GLY A 116 -11.49 -16.08 11.01
CA GLY A 116 -10.79 -16.12 12.30
C GLY A 116 -9.27 -16.14 12.15
N ILE A 117 -8.59 -16.03 13.30
CA ILE A 117 -7.12 -16.03 13.38
C ILE A 117 -6.66 -17.45 13.72
N LYS A 118 -5.63 -17.94 13.02
CA LYS A 118 -5.01 -19.25 13.26
C LYS A 118 -3.52 -19.17 13.06
N ASN A 119 -2.80 -19.80 13.99
CA ASN A 119 -1.35 -19.75 14.09
C ASN A 119 -0.79 -21.15 14.24
N LEU A 120 0.50 -21.31 13.94
CA LEU A 120 1.26 -22.52 14.20
C LEU A 120 2.14 -22.32 15.43
N THR A 121 2.25 -23.36 16.24
CA THR A 121 3.34 -23.49 17.19
C THR A 121 4.68 -23.62 16.47
N ASP A 122 5.79 -23.39 17.18
CA ASP A 122 7.13 -23.53 16.59
C ASP A 122 7.40 -24.96 16.06
N GLU A 123 6.85 -26.00 16.72
CA GLU A 123 7.00 -27.39 16.27
C GLU A 123 6.17 -27.69 15.02
N GLU A 124 4.92 -27.22 14.97
CA GLU A 124 4.08 -27.35 13.76
C GLU A 124 4.71 -26.61 12.58
N ALA A 125 5.29 -25.43 12.82
CA ALA A 125 5.96 -24.65 11.79
C ALA A 125 7.15 -25.39 11.16
N LYS A 126 7.90 -26.17 11.94
CA LYS A 126 8.99 -27.04 11.44
C LYS A 126 8.45 -28.16 10.56
N VAL A 127 7.36 -28.81 10.99
CA VAL A 127 6.74 -29.91 10.24
C VAL A 127 6.13 -29.39 8.92
N VAL A 128 5.29 -28.36 9.00
CA VAL A 128 4.62 -27.78 7.83
C VAL A 128 5.64 -27.18 6.86
N GLY A 129 6.58 -26.39 7.36
CA GLY A 129 7.62 -25.76 6.54
C GLY A 129 8.58 -26.77 5.91
N GLY A 130 8.92 -27.84 6.64
CA GLY A 130 9.75 -28.93 6.13
C GLY A 130 9.05 -29.76 5.05
N ALA A 131 7.73 -29.92 5.15
CA ALA A 131 6.93 -30.63 4.14
C ALA A 131 6.65 -29.77 2.90
N ASN A 132 6.35 -28.47 3.08
CA ASN A 132 6.06 -27.55 2.00
C ASN A 132 6.45 -26.11 2.35
N HIS A 133 7.56 -25.64 1.77
CA HIS A 133 8.04 -24.28 1.96
C HIS A 133 7.08 -23.21 1.41
N SER A 134 6.14 -23.58 0.53
CA SER A 134 5.13 -22.69 -0.08
C SER A 134 3.72 -22.94 0.45
N HIS A 135 3.56 -23.54 1.64
CA HIS A 135 2.24 -23.92 2.19
C HIS A 135 1.21 -22.78 2.19
N ALA A 136 1.57 -21.58 2.64
CA ALA A 136 0.64 -20.45 2.72
C ALA A 136 0.20 -19.96 1.32
N THR A 137 1.13 -19.95 0.35
CA THR A 137 0.81 -19.63 -1.06
C THR A 137 -0.10 -20.69 -1.66
N LYS A 138 0.17 -21.97 -1.39
CA LYS A 138 -0.67 -23.08 -1.83
C LYS A 138 -2.08 -22.99 -1.25
N ASP A 139 -2.21 -22.75 0.06
CA ASP A 139 -3.52 -22.58 0.71
C ASP A 139 -4.33 -21.46 0.05
N LEU A 140 -3.73 -20.28 -0.15
CA LEU A 140 -4.43 -19.16 -0.79
C LEU A 140 -4.90 -19.48 -2.20
N HIS A 141 -4.05 -20.14 -3.00
CA HIS A 141 -4.40 -20.55 -4.36
C HIS A 141 -5.53 -21.59 -4.37
N ASP A 142 -5.41 -22.65 -3.57
CA ASP A 142 -6.42 -23.72 -3.49
C ASP A 142 -7.76 -23.19 -2.96
N ALA A 143 -7.73 -22.26 -2.01
CA ALA A 143 -8.92 -21.60 -1.47
C ALA A 143 -9.67 -20.81 -2.54
N ILE A 144 -8.96 -20.00 -3.34
CA ILE A 144 -9.59 -19.24 -4.42
C ILE A 144 -10.09 -20.18 -5.53
N ALA A 145 -9.30 -21.18 -5.91
CA ALA A 145 -9.68 -22.15 -6.94
C ALA A 145 -10.93 -22.98 -6.55
N SER A 146 -11.13 -23.26 -5.27
CA SER A 146 -12.30 -23.97 -4.74
C SER A 146 -13.51 -23.07 -4.46
N GLY A 147 -13.42 -21.76 -4.72
CA GLY A 147 -14.49 -20.79 -4.44
C GLY A 147 -14.60 -20.40 -2.96
N ASN A 148 -13.68 -20.86 -2.11
CA ASN A 148 -13.57 -20.46 -0.70
C ASN A 148 -12.78 -19.15 -0.57
N TYR A 149 -13.35 -18.07 -1.09
CA TYR A 149 -12.69 -16.76 -1.17
C TYR A 149 -12.42 -16.19 0.23
N PRO A 150 -11.15 -15.91 0.58
CA PRO A 150 -10.87 -15.25 1.85
C PRO A 150 -11.37 -13.81 1.85
N GLU A 151 -11.88 -13.40 3.01
CA GLU A 151 -12.45 -12.09 3.24
C GLU A 151 -11.89 -11.45 4.53
N TRP A 152 -11.69 -10.13 4.47
CA TRP A 152 -11.36 -9.30 5.62
C TRP A 152 -12.34 -8.14 5.72
N LYS A 153 -12.79 -7.83 6.94
CA LYS A 153 -13.54 -6.60 7.23
C LYS A 153 -12.56 -5.46 7.48
N LEU A 154 -12.79 -4.32 6.82
CA LEU A 154 -12.05 -3.09 7.08
C LEU A 154 -12.71 -2.32 8.22
N PHE A 155 -11.89 -1.96 9.19
CA PHE A 155 -12.21 -1.00 10.24
C PHE A 155 -11.21 0.14 10.23
N ILE A 156 -11.63 1.28 10.77
CA ILE A 156 -10.75 2.42 11.04
C ILE A 156 -10.89 2.89 12.48
N GLN A 157 -9.83 3.45 13.03
CA GLN A 157 -9.89 4.35 14.19
C GLN A 157 -9.66 5.77 13.68
N THR A 158 -10.33 6.77 14.26
CA THR A 158 -10.14 8.17 13.89
C THR A 158 -9.85 9.03 15.11
N MET A 159 -9.00 10.04 14.95
CA MET A 159 -8.60 10.99 15.99
C MET A 159 -8.59 12.40 15.42
N ASP A 160 -9.04 13.40 16.18
CA ASP A 160 -8.88 14.80 15.79
C ASP A 160 -7.41 15.20 16.03
N PRO A 161 -6.69 15.80 15.06
CA PRO A 161 -5.31 16.23 15.27
C PRO A 161 -5.15 17.18 16.48
N ALA A 162 -6.20 17.91 16.85
CA ALA A 162 -6.18 18.75 18.06
C ALA A 162 -6.15 17.95 19.39
N ASP A 163 -6.35 16.63 19.33
CA ASP A 163 -6.31 15.72 20.46
C ASP A 163 -4.96 14.99 20.58
N GLU A 164 -3.99 15.23 19.69
CA GLU A 164 -2.72 14.50 19.63
C GLU A 164 -1.99 14.46 20.99
N ASP A 165 -1.88 15.62 21.64
CA ASP A 165 -1.21 15.78 22.95
C ASP A 165 -2.09 15.37 24.16
N LYS A 166 -3.30 14.84 23.94
CA LYS A 166 -4.23 14.48 25.04
C LYS A 166 -4.06 13.05 25.54
N PHE A 167 -3.25 12.23 24.88
CA PHE A 167 -3.03 10.83 25.22
C PHE A 167 -1.66 10.62 25.88
N ASP A 168 -1.49 9.46 26.52
CA ASP A 168 -0.23 9.02 27.13
C ASP A 168 0.72 8.33 26.13
N PHE A 169 0.33 8.28 24.86
CA PHE A 169 1.12 7.81 23.73
C PHE A 169 1.11 8.84 22.62
N ASP A 170 2.17 8.87 21.83
CA ASP A 170 2.24 9.65 20.60
C ASP A 170 1.44 8.92 19.48
N PRO A 171 0.37 9.53 18.95
CA PRO A 171 -0.45 8.91 17.92
C PRO A 171 0.27 8.69 16.57
N LEU A 172 1.39 9.38 16.34
CA LEU A 172 2.24 9.29 15.15
C LEU A 172 3.46 8.39 15.36
N ASP A 173 3.68 7.86 16.58
CA ASP A 173 4.69 6.85 16.87
C ASP A 173 4.19 5.45 16.48
N VAL A 174 4.72 4.92 15.38
CA VAL A 174 4.42 3.59 14.84
C VAL A 174 4.79 2.42 15.78
N THR A 175 5.54 2.67 16.86
CA THR A 175 5.80 1.67 17.90
C THR A 175 4.66 1.58 18.92
N LYS A 176 3.59 2.39 18.77
CA LYS A 176 2.42 2.46 19.64
C LYS A 176 1.14 2.06 18.91
N ILE A 177 0.21 1.48 19.67
CA ILE A 177 -1.17 1.24 19.24
C ILE A 177 -2.07 2.37 19.73
N TRP A 178 -3.21 2.56 19.07
CA TRP A 178 -4.31 3.35 19.61
C TRP A 178 -5.25 2.38 20.35
N PRO A 179 -5.42 2.50 21.68
CA PRO A 179 -6.26 1.59 22.44
C PRO A 179 -7.71 1.59 21.94
N GLU A 180 -8.25 0.40 21.63
CA GLU A 180 -9.60 0.26 21.05
C GLU A 180 -10.73 0.63 22.03
N ASP A 181 -10.45 0.64 23.33
CA ASP A 181 -11.37 1.08 24.38
C ASP A 181 -11.47 2.61 24.48
N ILE A 182 -10.44 3.33 24.04
CA ILE A 182 -10.42 4.80 23.97
C ILE A 182 -10.86 5.29 22.58
N LEU A 183 -10.36 4.65 21.54
CA LEU A 183 -10.63 4.98 20.13
C LEU A 183 -11.24 3.76 19.44
N PRO A 184 -12.57 3.58 19.50
CA PRO A 184 -13.21 2.34 19.03
C PRO A 184 -13.14 2.17 17.52
N LEU A 185 -13.06 0.90 17.09
CA LEU A 185 -13.08 0.52 15.67
C LEU A 185 -14.43 0.87 15.01
N GLN A 186 -14.35 1.52 13.86
CA GLN A 186 -15.48 1.92 13.03
C GLN A 186 -15.49 1.08 11.75
N PRO A 187 -16.56 0.33 11.44
CA PRO A 187 -16.62 -0.49 10.23
C PRO A 187 -16.70 0.37 8.97
N VAL A 188 -15.96 -0.01 7.93
CA VAL A 188 -15.93 0.72 6.64
C VAL A 188 -16.39 -0.16 5.48
N GLY A 189 -15.89 -1.39 5.39
CA GLY A 189 -16.16 -2.24 4.22
C GLY A 189 -15.53 -3.62 4.35
N ARG A 190 -15.32 -4.29 3.21
CA ARG A 190 -14.64 -5.59 3.15
C ARG A 190 -13.74 -5.72 1.92
N LEU A 191 -12.72 -6.55 2.05
CA LEU A 191 -11.84 -7.04 0.98
C LEU A 191 -12.13 -8.52 0.77
N VAL A 192 -12.32 -8.94 -0.48
CA VAL A 192 -12.46 -10.35 -0.86
C VAL A 192 -11.47 -10.66 -1.96
N LEU A 193 -10.64 -11.68 -1.78
CA LEU A 193 -9.76 -12.17 -2.84
C LEU A 193 -10.48 -13.30 -3.58
N ASN A 194 -10.92 -13.02 -4.80
CA ASN A 194 -11.79 -13.92 -5.58
C ASN A 194 -11.18 -14.42 -6.89
N ARG A 195 -9.92 -14.06 -7.17
CA ARG A 195 -9.24 -14.41 -8.42
C ARG A 195 -7.75 -14.59 -8.17
N THR A 196 -7.19 -15.63 -8.78
CA THR A 196 -5.74 -15.83 -8.86
C THR A 196 -5.18 -15.07 -10.05
N ILE A 197 -3.87 -14.91 -10.06
CA ILE A 197 -3.14 -14.34 -11.19
C ILE A 197 -2.85 -15.41 -12.25
N ASP A 198 -2.62 -14.98 -13.49
CA ASP A 198 -2.28 -15.87 -14.60
C ASP A 198 -0.77 -16.15 -14.64
N ASN A 199 0.05 -15.16 -14.27
CA ASN A 199 1.51 -15.29 -14.25
C ASN A 199 2.16 -14.67 -13.01
N PHE A 200 2.80 -15.51 -12.19
CA PHE A 200 3.43 -15.10 -10.92
C PHE A 200 4.47 -13.99 -11.09
N PHE A 201 5.35 -14.13 -12.08
CA PHE A 201 6.40 -13.13 -12.27
C PHE A 201 5.82 -11.78 -12.71
N ASN A 202 4.90 -11.78 -13.67
CA ASN A 202 4.34 -10.54 -14.23
C ASN A 202 3.36 -9.82 -13.30
N GLU A 203 2.64 -10.55 -12.45
CA GLU A 203 1.56 -9.99 -11.64
C GLU A 203 1.83 -10.00 -10.13
N THR A 204 2.83 -10.74 -9.66
CA THR A 204 3.24 -10.72 -8.24
C THR A 204 4.68 -10.24 -8.07
N GLU A 205 5.64 -10.82 -8.78
CA GLU A 205 7.05 -10.41 -8.60
C GLU A 205 7.31 -8.99 -9.12
N GLN A 206 6.70 -8.60 -10.24
CA GLN A 206 6.77 -7.25 -10.80
C GLN A 206 5.79 -6.25 -10.15
N LEU A 207 4.99 -6.69 -9.19
CA LEU A 207 4.07 -5.82 -8.46
C LEU A 207 4.88 -4.83 -7.60
N ALA A 208 4.42 -3.58 -7.60
CA ALA A 208 5.02 -2.48 -6.88
C ALA A 208 3.96 -1.76 -6.05
N PHE A 209 4.18 -1.74 -4.74
CA PHE A 209 3.36 -0.98 -3.79
C PHE A 209 4.16 0.17 -3.23
N ASN A 210 3.61 1.37 -3.12
CA ASN A 210 4.30 2.49 -2.47
C ASN A 210 3.31 3.25 -1.58
N PRO A 211 3.55 3.40 -0.26
CA PRO A 211 2.67 4.17 0.62
C PRO A 211 2.55 5.66 0.23
N GLY A 212 3.44 6.16 -0.64
CA GLY A 212 3.34 7.45 -1.32
C GLY A 212 2.33 7.51 -2.47
N LEU A 213 1.63 6.42 -2.80
CA LEU A 213 0.51 6.43 -3.73
C LEU A 213 -0.80 6.53 -2.94
N VAL A 214 -1.24 7.77 -2.74
CA VAL A 214 -2.52 8.13 -2.11
C VAL A 214 -3.47 8.74 -3.13
N VAL A 215 -4.74 8.90 -2.74
CA VAL A 215 -5.82 9.44 -3.57
C VAL A 215 -6.53 10.58 -2.82
N PRO A 216 -7.24 11.50 -3.51
CA PRO A 216 -7.97 12.58 -2.86
C PRO A 216 -8.82 12.11 -1.67
N GLY A 217 -8.62 12.76 -0.52
CA GLY A 217 -9.29 12.40 0.74
C GLY A 217 -8.48 11.51 1.68
N ILE A 218 -7.36 10.92 1.23
CA ILE A 218 -6.39 10.22 2.08
C ILE A 218 -5.02 10.86 1.86
N TYR A 219 -4.31 11.19 2.94
CA TYR A 219 -3.00 11.81 2.86
C TYR A 219 -2.08 11.32 3.98
N TYR A 220 -0.83 11.79 3.98
CA TYR A 220 0.19 11.39 4.94
C TYR A 220 -0.04 12.03 6.31
N SER A 221 0.58 11.46 7.33
CA SER A 221 0.79 12.10 8.63
C SER A 221 2.29 12.39 8.82
N ASP A 222 2.66 12.99 9.95
CA ASP A 222 4.06 13.28 10.30
C ASP A 222 4.78 12.09 10.97
N ASP A 223 4.23 10.88 10.90
CA ASP A 223 4.93 9.63 11.26
C ASP A 223 6.24 9.52 10.47
N LYS A 224 7.37 9.59 11.19
CA LYS A 224 8.71 9.65 10.57
C LYS A 224 9.05 8.41 9.76
N LEU A 225 8.58 7.24 10.18
CA LEU A 225 8.79 6.01 9.41
C LEU A 225 7.95 6.04 8.13
N LEU A 226 6.69 6.48 8.20
CA LEU A 226 5.85 6.66 7.01
C LEU A 226 6.51 7.63 6.01
N GLN A 227 7.01 8.78 6.48
CA GLN A 227 7.69 9.77 5.66
C GLN A 227 8.89 9.19 4.90
N CYS A 228 9.71 8.37 5.56
CA CYS A 228 10.82 7.67 4.91
C CYS A 228 10.33 6.67 3.85
N ARG A 229 9.27 5.91 4.15
CA ARG A 229 8.73 4.88 3.23
C ARG A 229 8.20 5.48 1.93
N ILE A 230 7.59 6.67 1.97
CA ILE A 230 7.09 7.38 0.77
C ILE A 230 8.19 7.53 -0.28
N PHE A 231 9.41 7.84 0.16
CA PHE A 231 10.60 7.90 -0.70
C PHE A 231 11.11 6.50 -1.05
N ALA A 232 11.42 5.68 -0.03
CA ALA A 232 12.21 4.46 -0.18
C ALA A 232 11.59 3.43 -1.14
N TYR A 233 10.26 3.29 -1.14
CA TYR A 233 9.59 2.32 -2.01
C TYR A 233 9.71 2.69 -3.49
N GLY A 234 9.48 3.97 -3.83
CA GLY A 234 9.62 4.44 -5.20
C GLY A 234 11.07 4.35 -5.68
N ASP A 235 12.03 4.64 -4.80
CA ASP A 235 13.46 4.52 -5.10
C ASP A 235 13.86 3.08 -5.45
N THR A 236 13.59 2.12 -4.57
CA THR A 236 13.94 0.72 -4.82
C THR A 236 13.18 0.13 -6.02
N GLN A 237 11.95 0.59 -6.31
CA GLN A 237 11.18 0.14 -7.47
C GLN A 237 11.81 0.59 -8.79
N ARG A 238 12.33 1.81 -8.87
CA ARG A 238 13.06 2.28 -10.05
C ARG A 238 14.32 1.46 -10.30
N HIS A 239 15.02 1.06 -9.24
CA HIS A 239 16.17 0.16 -9.34
C HIS A 239 15.76 -1.26 -9.76
N ARG A 240 14.74 -1.84 -9.10
CA ARG A 240 14.33 -3.24 -9.27
C ARG A 240 13.59 -3.52 -10.58
N LEU A 241 12.76 -2.58 -11.04
CA LEU A 241 11.82 -2.76 -12.16
C LEU A 241 12.03 -1.76 -13.30
N GLY A 242 12.98 -0.83 -13.15
CA GLY A 242 13.25 0.24 -14.11
C GLY A 242 12.37 1.48 -13.90
N PRO A 243 12.70 2.59 -14.59
CA PRO A 243 12.06 3.89 -14.38
C PRO A 243 10.57 3.91 -14.77
N ASN A 244 10.16 3.03 -15.68
CA ASN A 244 8.80 2.94 -16.22
C ASN A 244 7.96 1.82 -15.59
N TYR A 245 8.31 1.32 -14.39
CA TYR A 245 7.59 0.20 -13.74
C TYR A 245 6.09 0.44 -13.53
N LEU A 246 5.66 1.71 -13.44
CA LEU A 246 4.24 2.09 -13.33
C LEU A 246 3.46 1.84 -14.63
N GLN A 247 4.13 1.64 -15.77
CA GLN A 247 3.49 1.26 -17.03
C GLN A 247 3.11 -0.24 -17.05
N LEU A 248 3.74 -1.07 -16.20
CA LEU A 248 3.43 -2.50 -16.15
C LEU A 248 1.93 -2.72 -15.82
N PRO A 249 1.23 -3.66 -16.48
CA PRO A 249 -0.23 -3.78 -16.36
C PRO A 249 -0.76 -3.94 -14.92
N VAL A 250 0.02 -4.57 -14.04
CA VAL A 250 -0.34 -4.77 -12.62
C VAL A 250 -0.08 -3.54 -11.75
N ASN A 251 0.72 -2.58 -12.21
CA ASN A 251 1.03 -1.34 -11.50
C ASN A 251 0.27 -0.14 -12.06
N ALA A 252 -0.13 -0.20 -13.33
CA ALA A 252 -0.82 0.89 -14.03
C ALA A 252 -2.22 1.15 -13.43
N PRO A 253 -2.60 2.43 -13.25
CA PRO A 253 -3.94 2.79 -12.81
C PRO A 253 -5.00 2.37 -13.84
N LYS A 254 -6.19 2.02 -13.36
CA LYS A 254 -7.32 1.65 -14.22
C LYS A 254 -8.22 2.84 -14.60
N CYS A 255 -7.97 4.00 -14.01
CA CYS A 255 -8.62 5.25 -14.37
C CYS A 255 -7.89 5.95 -15.53
N ALA A 256 -8.55 6.94 -16.14
CA ALA A 256 -7.88 7.86 -17.04
C ALA A 256 -6.75 8.57 -16.27
N HIS A 257 -5.57 8.64 -16.88
CA HIS A 257 -4.40 9.28 -16.31
C HIS A 257 -3.57 9.89 -17.42
N HIS A 258 -2.99 11.06 -17.14
CA HIS A 258 -2.03 11.74 -18.02
C HIS A 258 -0.90 12.28 -17.15
N ASN A 259 0.33 12.18 -17.65
CA ASN A 259 1.50 12.76 -17.00
C ASN A 259 2.47 13.26 -18.07
N ASN A 260 3.39 14.14 -17.67
CA ASN A 260 4.40 14.72 -18.57
C ASN A 260 5.72 13.93 -18.58
N HIS A 261 5.74 12.72 -18.02
CA HIS A 261 6.94 11.86 -18.03
C HIS A 261 7.15 11.29 -19.44
N HIS A 262 8.38 11.35 -19.94
CA HIS A 262 8.79 10.85 -21.24
C HIS A 262 10.08 10.02 -21.13
N GLU A 263 10.40 9.26 -22.18
CA GLU A 263 11.63 8.44 -22.30
C GLU A 263 11.79 7.38 -21.18
N GLY A 264 13.03 7.06 -20.82
CA GLY A 264 13.39 6.02 -19.86
C GLY A 264 13.39 4.61 -20.47
N PHE A 265 14.14 3.71 -19.82
CA PHE A 265 14.23 2.31 -20.23
C PHE A 265 12.85 1.65 -20.30
N MET A 266 12.61 0.86 -21.35
CA MET A 266 11.35 0.15 -21.60
C MET A 266 10.11 1.04 -21.61
N ASN A 267 10.23 2.28 -22.09
CA ASN A 267 9.04 3.07 -22.42
C ASN A 267 8.39 2.51 -23.70
N PHE A 268 7.22 1.89 -23.56
CA PHE A 268 6.46 1.32 -24.69
C PHE A 268 5.20 2.13 -25.02
N MET A 269 5.01 3.28 -24.36
CA MET A 269 3.86 4.16 -24.63
C MET A 269 4.08 4.92 -25.94
N HIS A 270 3.14 4.81 -26.87
CA HIS A 270 3.13 5.65 -28.07
C HIS A 270 2.66 7.05 -27.70
N ARG A 271 3.49 8.06 -27.94
CA ARG A 271 3.14 9.47 -27.84
C ARG A 271 3.55 10.18 -29.12
N ASP A 272 2.58 10.76 -29.79
CA ASP A 272 2.71 11.60 -30.99
C ASP A 272 2.45 13.09 -30.70
N GLU A 273 2.06 13.40 -29.46
CA GLU A 273 1.81 14.76 -28.96
C GLU A 273 3.11 15.54 -28.67
N GLU A 274 3.10 16.85 -28.94
CA GLU A 274 4.16 17.75 -28.46
C GLU A 274 4.11 17.86 -26.92
N VAL A 275 5.24 17.64 -26.25
CA VAL A 275 5.32 17.68 -24.78
C VAL A 275 5.17 19.13 -24.28
N ARG A 276 3.97 19.51 -23.85
CA ARG A 276 3.73 20.79 -23.16
C ARG A 276 4.16 20.65 -21.68
N LEU A 277 5.33 21.20 -21.33
CA LEU A 277 5.93 21.16 -19.98
C LEU A 277 5.23 22.07 -18.94
N SER A 278 3.90 22.19 -19.01
CA SER A 278 2.98 22.97 -18.16
C SER A 278 2.82 24.47 -18.48
N THR A 279 1.72 24.78 -19.19
CA THR A 279 0.61 25.69 -18.82
C THR A 279 -0.41 25.59 -19.96
N PRO A 280 -1.71 25.33 -19.74
CA PRO A 280 -2.73 25.60 -20.75
C PRO A 280 -2.97 27.12 -20.77
N LEU A 281 -2.12 27.86 -21.46
CA LEU A 281 -2.45 29.22 -21.91
C LEU A 281 -3.42 29.22 -23.09
N GLU A 282 -3.88 28.03 -23.50
CA GLU A 282 -4.84 27.83 -24.58
C GLU A 282 -5.95 26.86 -24.16
N LEU A 283 -6.63 27.15 -23.06
CA LEU A 283 -8.09 27.02 -23.16
C LEU A 283 -8.51 28.26 -23.96
N PRO A 284 -9.12 28.14 -25.16
CA PRO A 284 -9.69 29.31 -25.79
C PRO A 284 -10.68 29.87 -24.77
N LEU A 285 -10.36 31.06 -24.26
CA LEU A 285 -11.33 31.94 -23.64
C LEU A 285 -12.53 31.92 -24.60
N LEU A 286 -13.61 31.26 -24.19
CA LEU A 286 -14.92 31.47 -24.78
C LEU A 286 -15.29 32.89 -24.38
N VAL A 287 -14.68 33.84 -25.08
CA VAL A 287 -14.96 35.25 -24.96
C VAL A 287 -16.41 35.41 -25.37
N PHE A 288 -17.27 35.57 -24.38
CA PHE A 288 -18.54 36.25 -24.50
C PHE A 288 -18.25 37.67 -25.00
N LEU A 289 -18.06 37.85 -26.31
CA LEU A 289 -18.16 39.14 -26.96
C LEU A 289 -19.27 39.07 -28.00
N LEU A 290 -20.37 39.70 -27.59
CA LEU A 290 -21.39 40.30 -28.41
C LEU A 290 -20.85 40.77 -29.78
N GLY A 291 -21.45 40.22 -30.83
CA GLY A 291 -21.67 40.88 -32.12
C GLY A 291 -20.45 41.45 -32.84
N ILE A 292 -19.95 40.72 -33.83
CA ILE A 292 -19.58 41.25 -35.16
C ILE A 292 -19.57 40.07 -36.13
N LYS A 293 -20.34 40.21 -37.21
CA LYS A 293 -20.35 39.31 -38.38
C LYS A 293 -19.00 39.41 -39.09
N ILE A 294 -18.23 38.33 -39.17
CA ILE A 294 -17.37 38.08 -40.32
C ILE A 294 -17.53 36.62 -40.73
N LEU A 295 -18.05 36.46 -41.94
CA LEU A 295 -18.34 35.25 -42.67
C LEU A 295 -17.15 35.01 -43.61
N ILE A 296 -16.37 33.94 -43.42
CA ILE A 296 -15.58 33.34 -44.51
C ILE A 296 -15.68 31.81 -44.38
N TRP A 297 -16.24 31.20 -45.42
CA TRP A 297 -16.43 29.77 -45.64
C TRP A 297 -15.19 29.17 -46.34
N PHE A 298 -14.91 27.87 -46.12
CA PHE A 298 -14.86 26.80 -47.14
C PHE A 298 -14.55 25.44 -46.45
N VAL A 299 -15.57 24.56 -46.33
CA VAL A 299 -15.79 23.26 -47.05
C VAL A 299 -14.90 22.11 -46.53
N LEU A 300 -15.43 21.26 -45.63
CA LEU A 300 -16.14 19.97 -45.85
C LEU A 300 -15.27 18.85 -46.45
N PHE A 301 -14.98 17.83 -45.65
CA PHE A 301 -15.35 16.45 -45.97
C PHE A 301 -15.76 15.71 -44.69
N THR A 302 -16.98 15.20 -44.75
CA THR A 302 -17.59 14.25 -43.82
C THR A 302 -17.05 12.85 -44.09
N ASP A 303 -16.89 12.04 -43.05
CA ASP A 303 -17.51 10.70 -43.08
C ASP A 303 -17.89 10.21 -41.67
N GLN A 304 -19.20 10.02 -41.53
CA GLN A 304 -19.91 9.12 -40.61
C GLN A 304 -19.77 9.31 -39.10
N LEU A 305 -20.71 10.06 -38.52
CA LEU A 305 -21.40 9.66 -37.28
C LEU A 305 -22.77 10.36 -37.21
N LEU A 306 -23.84 9.57 -37.26
CA LEU A 306 -25.22 9.94 -36.90
C LEU A 306 -25.87 8.70 -36.26
N PRO A 307 -26.85 8.85 -35.36
CA PRO A 307 -26.79 9.59 -34.10
C PRO A 307 -27.34 8.75 -32.92
N LEU A 308 -27.17 9.27 -31.70
CA LEU A 308 -27.99 8.90 -30.54
C LEU A 308 -29.50 8.98 -30.88
N LYS A 309 -30.28 8.04 -30.32
CA LYS A 309 -31.70 8.23 -30.08
C LYS A 309 -31.96 8.36 -28.57
N VAL A 310 -32.52 9.53 -28.24
CA VAL A 310 -33.44 9.95 -27.16
C VAL A 310 -33.37 9.19 -25.84
#